data_AF-L5KU38-F1
#
_entry.id   AF-L5KU38-F1
#
_cell.length_a   1.000
_cell.length_b   1.000
_cell.length_c   1.000
_cell.angle_alpha   90.00
_cell.angle_beta   90.00
_cell.angle_gamma   90.00
#
_symmetry.space_group_name_H-M   'P 1'
#
loop_
_entity.id
_entity.type
_entity.pdbx_description
1 polymer ?
#
loop_
_entity_poly.entity_id
_entity_poly.type
_entity_poly.pdbx_seq_one_letter_code
_entity_poly.pdbx_strand_id
1 'polypeptide(L)'
;MIHLYGDTQHIGKGPPIEQVMDISLLEVALLSCFVGHFLSHSLEFDQAHLYKDVTDDTQEMHMQDFMHQWIEQDMEKYTLRGSKTVAHGKQLFLTVNSSLSSADKRMCTWLYWQGKLFAILRMVD
;
A
#
# COMPACT_ATOMS: atom_id res chain seq x y z
N MET A 1 32.57 1.46 8.10
CA MET A 1 31.18 0.97 8.24
C MET A 1 30.54 1.31 9.59
N ILE A 2 30.98 2.35 10.31
CA ILE A 2 30.34 2.84 11.57
C ILE A 2 30.34 4.39 11.58
N HIS A 3 30.13 5.02 10.41
CA HIS A 3 30.27 6.47 10.27
C HIS A 3 29.05 7.11 9.59
N LEU A 4 27.89 6.48 9.69
CA LEU A 4 26.61 7.03 9.22
C LEU A 4 25.62 7.33 10.35
N TYR A 5 25.88 6.82 11.57
CA TYR A 5 25.08 7.10 12.76
C TYR A 5 26.01 7.54 13.89
N GLY A 6 26.20 8.85 14.03
CA GLY A 6 26.77 9.42 15.24
C GLY A 6 25.80 9.25 16.40
N ASP A 7 26.21 8.46 17.40
CA ASP A 7 25.82 8.52 18.82
C ASP A 7 24.34 8.75 19.17
N THR A 8 23.40 8.21 18.39
CA THR A 8 22.00 8.14 18.82
C THR A 8 21.38 6.82 18.44
N GLN A 9 21.26 5.93 19.42
CA GLN A 9 20.34 4.78 19.44
C GLN A 9 18.85 5.21 19.45
N HIS A 10 18.55 6.43 18.99
CA HIS A 10 17.22 7.04 19.00
C HIS A 10 16.94 7.63 17.61
N ILE A 11 16.33 6.82 16.75
CA ILE A 11 15.80 7.23 15.45
C ILE A 11 14.53 8.05 15.72
N GLY A 12 14.68 9.34 16.01
CA GLY A 12 13.52 10.19 16.31
C GLY A 12 13.76 11.70 16.27
N LYS A 13 14.98 12.16 15.96
CA LYS A 13 15.33 13.60 15.91
C LYS A 13 16.20 14.00 14.70
N GLY A 14 16.11 13.25 13.61
CA GLY A 14 16.64 13.63 12.30
C GLY A 14 15.56 14.27 11.41
N PRO A 15 15.88 14.76 10.19
CA PRO A 15 14.88 15.21 9.19
C PRO A 15 13.76 14.16 9.05
N PRO A 16 12.52 14.53 8.67
CA PRO A 16 11.34 13.69 8.82
C PRO A 16 11.60 12.31 8.21
N ILE A 17 11.89 11.35 9.10
CA ILE A 17 11.95 9.96 8.75
C ILE A 17 10.47 9.58 8.72
N GLU A 18 9.92 9.45 7.53
CA GLU A 18 8.58 8.88 7.39
C GLU A 18 8.60 7.54 8.12
N GLN A 19 7.67 7.39 9.07
CA GLN A 19 7.64 6.16 9.85
C GLN A 19 7.40 5.03 8.87
N VAL A 20 8.00 3.87 9.07
CA VAL A 20 7.86 2.70 8.17
C VAL A 20 6.38 2.33 7.92
N MET A 21 5.47 2.80 8.75
CA MET A 21 4.02 2.66 8.59
C MET A 21 3.43 3.50 7.45
N ASP A 22 4.07 4.62 7.08
CA ASP A 22 3.62 5.55 6.04
C ASP A 22 4.13 5.15 4.64
N ILE A 23 5.14 4.27 4.57
CA ILE A 23 5.77 3.78 3.33
C ILE A 23 5.28 2.36 3.03
N SER A 24 4.85 2.10 1.81
CA SER A 24 4.37 0.77 1.42
C SER A 24 5.52 -0.25 1.40
N LEU A 25 5.22 -1.52 1.69
CA LEU A 25 6.23 -2.60 1.60
C LEU A 25 6.86 -2.68 0.19
N LEU A 26 6.10 -2.31 -0.84
CA LEU A 26 6.57 -2.22 -2.22
C LEU A 26 7.62 -1.11 -2.38
N GLU A 27 7.35 0.09 -1.87
CA GLU A 27 8.30 1.20 -1.88
C GLU A 27 9.61 0.85 -1.16
N VAL A 28 9.53 0.23 0.02
CA VAL A 28 10.74 -0.21 0.76
C VAL A 28 11.55 -1.22 -0.06
N ALA A 29 10.89 -2.17 -0.73
CA ALA A 29 11.56 -3.16 -1.57
C ALA A 29 12.22 -2.53 -2.81
N LEU A 30 11.53 -1.58 -3.47
CA LEU A 30 12.05 -0.86 -4.62
C LEU A 30 13.25 0.02 -4.24
N LEU A 31 13.14 0.79 -3.16
CA LEU A 31 14.25 1.60 -2.63
C LEU A 31 15.47 0.74 -2.32
N SER A 32 15.28 -0.40 -1.65
CA SER A 32 16.37 -1.35 -1.38
C SER A 32 17.03 -1.87 -2.65
N CYS A 33 16.23 -2.21 -3.67
CA CYS A 33 16.71 -2.67 -4.96
C CYS A 33 17.54 -1.60 -5.69
N PHE A 34 17.01 -0.38 -5.80
CA PHE A 34 17.69 0.72 -6.50
C PHE A 34 18.97 1.15 -5.78
N VAL A 35 18.93 1.29 -4.45
CA VAL A 35 20.14 1.60 -3.66
C VAL A 35 21.19 0.51 -3.84
N GLY A 36 20.81 -0.77 -3.75
CA GLY A 36 21.73 -1.89 -3.98
C GLY A 36 22.33 -1.86 -5.39
N HIS A 37 21.53 -1.52 -6.40
CA HIS A 37 22.00 -1.36 -7.78
C HIS A 37 23.00 -0.20 -7.91
N PHE A 38 22.72 0.98 -7.37
CA PHE A 38 23.64 2.11 -7.47
C PHE A 38 24.96 1.85 -6.74
N LEU A 39 24.90 1.29 -5.53
CA LEU A 39 26.10 0.95 -4.76
C LEU A 39 26.98 -0.10 -5.45
N SER A 40 26.37 -1.14 -6.04
CA SER A 40 27.13 -2.18 -6.75
C SER A 40 27.79 -1.70 -8.04
N HIS A 41 27.30 -0.61 -8.63
CA HIS A 41 27.82 -0.02 -9.86
C HIS A 41 28.60 1.28 -9.65
N SER A 42 28.85 1.68 -8.40
CA SER A 42 29.49 2.97 -8.04
C SER A 42 28.81 4.18 -8.68
N LEU A 43 27.48 4.14 -8.80
CA LEU A 43 26.69 5.24 -9.33
C LEU A 43 26.38 6.23 -8.21
N GLU A 44 26.62 7.51 -8.46
CA GLU A 44 26.17 8.57 -7.57
C GLU A 44 24.66 8.77 -7.72
N PHE A 45 23.97 8.97 -6.60
CA PHE A 45 22.54 9.23 -6.57
C PHE A 45 22.23 10.17 -5.41
N ASP A 46 21.21 10.99 -5.61
CA ASP A 46 20.65 11.81 -4.54
C ASP A 46 19.52 11.03 -3.84
N GLN A 47 19.62 10.87 -2.53
CA GLN A 47 18.68 10.06 -1.75
C GLN A 47 17.27 10.67 -1.73
N ALA A 48 17.16 12.01 -1.71
CA ALA A 48 15.87 12.68 -1.66
C ALA A 48 15.12 12.57 -3.00
N HIS A 49 15.85 12.68 -4.12
CA HIS A 49 15.27 12.47 -5.45
C HIS A 49 14.90 11.01 -5.68
N LEU A 50 15.76 10.06 -5.30
CA LEU A 50 15.41 8.63 -5.42
C LEU A 50 14.16 8.27 -4.61
N TYR A 51 14.04 8.80 -3.40
CA TYR A 51 12.84 8.61 -2.59
C TYR A 51 11.61 9.20 -3.28
N LYS A 52 11.72 10.45 -3.72
CA LYS A 52 10.63 11.15 -4.42
C LYS A 52 10.17 10.40 -5.66
N ASP A 53 11.09 9.94 -6.51
CA ASP A 53 10.76 9.23 -7.74
C ASP A 53 10.01 7.91 -7.44
N VAL A 54 10.48 7.13 -6.45
CA VAL A 54 9.81 5.86 -6.07
C VAL A 54 8.42 6.12 -5.48
N THR A 55 8.26 7.13 -4.64
CA THR A 55 6.97 7.48 -4.03
C THR A 55 6.00 8.04 -5.07
N ASP A 56 6.44 8.96 -5.92
CA ASP A 56 5.60 9.57 -6.97
C ASP A 56 5.11 8.49 -7.96
N ASP A 57 5.99 7.59 -8.44
CA ASP A 57 5.63 6.50 -9.34
C ASP A 57 4.65 5.51 -8.69
N THR A 58 4.90 5.12 -7.43
CA THR A 58 4.02 4.18 -6.72
C THR A 58 2.65 4.79 -6.43
N GLN A 59 2.61 6.09 -6.13
CA GLN A 59 1.38 6.85 -5.93
C GLN A 59 0.60 7.00 -7.24
N GLU A 60 1.27 7.27 -8.35
CA GLU A 60 0.65 7.34 -9.69
C GLU A 60 0.00 6.00 -10.07
N MET A 61 0.69 4.88 -9.81
CA MET A 61 0.13 3.54 -10.05
C MET A 61 -1.14 3.25 -9.21
N HIS A 62 -1.21 3.79 -7.99
CA HIS A 62 -2.43 3.71 -7.17
C HIS A 62 -3.53 4.62 -7.72
N MET A 63 -3.20 5.86 -8.10
CA MET A 63 -4.18 6.83 -8.60
C MET A 63 -4.77 6.44 -9.96
N GLN A 64 -3.96 5.85 -10.84
CA GLN A 64 -4.38 5.43 -12.17
C GLN A 64 -5.11 4.07 -12.18
N ASP A 65 -5.40 3.51 -11.01
CA ASP A 65 -6.10 2.24 -10.84
C ASP A 65 -5.42 1.04 -11.53
N PHE A 66 -4.16 1.14 -11.98
CA PHE A 66 -3.47 0.04 -12.68
C PHE A 66 -3.38 -1.21 -11.83
N MET A 67 -3.06 -1.07 -10.54
CA MET A 67 -3.05 -2.20 -9.62
C MET A 67 -4.43 -2.82 -9.46
N HIS A 68 -5.50 -2.02 -9.43
CA HIS A 68 -6.86 -2.52 -9.38
C HIS A 68 -7.21 -3.30 -10.65
N GLN A 69 -6.84 -2.79 -11.83
CA GLN A 69 -7.06 -3.46 -13.11
C GLN A 69 -6.31 -4.80 -13.19
N TRP A 70 -5.04 -4.87 -12.77
CA TRP A 70 -4.27 -6.12 -12.78
C TRP A 70 -4.82 -7.16 -11.81
N ILE A 71 -5.27 -6.74 -10.63
CA ILE A 71 -5.94 -7.64 -9.68
C ILE A 71 -7.27 -8.15 -10.26
N GLU A 72 -8.03 -7.30 -10.95
CA GLU A 72 -9.30 -7.68 -11.58
C GLU A 72 -9.13 -8.71 -12.71
N GLN A 73 -8.00 -8.70 -13.41
CA GLN A 73 -7.71 -9.66 -14.49
C GLN A 73 -7.52 -11.10 -13.98
N ASP A 74 -7.01 -11.26 -12.76
CA ASP A 74 -6.79 -12.58 -12.14
C ASP A 74 -7.11 -12.53 -10.64
N MET A 75 -8.38 -12.29 -10.32
CA MET A 75 -8.81 -12.12 -8.94
C MET A 75 -8.58 -13.36 -8.07
N GLU A 76 -8.63 -14.56 -8.64
CA GLU A 76 -8.44 -15.81 -7.90
C GLU A 76 -7.00 -15.94 -7.38
N LYS A 77 -6.01 -15.52 -8.17
CA LYS A 77 -4.61 -15.56 -7.78
C LYS A 77 -4.27 -14.58 -6.65
N TYR A 78 -4.84 -13.37 -6.70
CA TYR A 78 -4.50 -12.29 -5.77
C TYR A 78 -5.43 -12.19 -4.55
N THR A 79 -6.45 -13.05 -4.47
CA THR A 79 -7.44 -13.03 -3.38
C THR A 79 -7.50 -14.35 -2.66
N LEU A 80 -7.32 -14.31 -1.34
CA LEU A 80 -7.69 -15.45 -0.50
C LEU A 80 -9.17 -15.37 -0.11
N ARG A 81 -9.98 -16.35 -0.53
CA ARG A 81 -11.38 -16.46 -0.08
C ARG A 81 -11.44 -16.95 1.37
N GLY A 82 -11.93 -16.09 2.27
CA GLY A 82 -12.22 -16.45 3.65
C GLY A 82 -13.56 -17.18 3.83
N SER A 83 -13.78 -17.76 5.01
CA SER A 83 -15.09 -18.27 5.42
C SER A 83 -16.12 -17.14 5.54
N LYS A 84 -17.40 -17.44 5.32
CA LYS A 84 -18.50 -16.45 5.39
C LYS A 84 -18.43 -15.63 6.69
N THR A 85 -18.29 -14.32 6.57
CA THR A 85 -18.41 -13.39 7.70
C THR A 85 -19.89 -13.22 8.03
N VAL A 86 -20.36 -13.81 9.13
CA VAL A 86 -21.77 -13.73 9.55
C VAL A 86 -21.92 -12.62 10.60
N ALA A 87 -22.76 -11.65 10.31
CA ALA A 87 -23.17 -10.63 11.27
C ALA A 87 -24.21 -11.21 12.24
N HIS A 88 -23.78 -11.66 13.41
CA HIS A 88 -24.64 -12.16 14.48
C HIS A 88 -25.47 -11.04 15.14
N GLY A 89 -26.45 -10.49 14.42
CA GLY A 89 -27.34 -9.44 14.92
C GLY A 89 -26.69 -8.05 15.08
N LYS A 90 -25.49 -7.84 14.54
CA LYS A 90 -24.80 -6.54 14.51
C LYS A 90 -24.88 -5.91 13.13
N GLN A 91 -24.91 -4.59 13.07
CA GLN A 91 -24.75 -3.86 11.82
C GLN A 91 -23.25 -3.74 11.50
N LEU A 92 -22.84 -4.13 10.29
CA LEU A 92 -21.48 -3.98 9.82
C LEU A 92 -21.41 -2.84 8.80
N PHE A 93 -20.30 -2.11 8.82
CA PHE A 93 -19.98 -1.05 7.87
C PHE A 93 -18.61 -1.36 7.26
N LEU A 94 -18.46 -1.05 5.97
CA LEU A 94 -17.20 -1.18 5.26
C LEU A 94 -16.69 0.23 4.91
N THR A 95 -15.53 0.57 5.44
CA THR A 95 -14.80 1.79 5.08
C THR A 95 -13.59 1.36 4.26
N VAL A 96 -13.49 1.85 3.03
CA VAL A 96 -12.40 1.53 2.10
C VAL A 96 -11.86 2.80 1.48
N ASN A 97 -10.55 2.83 1.25
CA ASN A 97 -9.86 3.93 0.57
C ASN A 97 -9.92 3.77 -0.97
N SER A 98 -10.43 2.64 -1.48
CA SER A 98 -10.60 2.40 -2.90
C SER A 98 -11.90 3.03 -3.43
N SER A 99 -11.98 3.22 -4.74
CA SER A 99 -13.22 3.62 -5.41
C SER A 99 -14.36 2.63 -5.13
N LEU A 100 -15.61 3.13 -5.18
CA LEU A 100 -16.81 2.32 -4.93
C LEU A 100 -16.92 1.15 -5.93
N SER A 101 -16.59 1.38 -7.20
CA SER A 101 -16.60 0.34 -8.25
C SER A 101 -15.65 -0.81 -7.95
N SER A 102 -14.42 -0.50 -7.50
CA SER A 102 -13.44 -1.52 -7.10
C SER A 102 -13.89 -2.27 -5.85
N ALA A 103 -14.52 -1.58 -4.89
CA ALA A 103 -15.07 -2.19 -3.69
C ALA A 103 -16.23 -3.15 -3.99
N ASP A 104 -17.18 -2.73 -4.83
CA ASP A 104 -18.36 -3.53 -5.19
C ASP A 104 -18.00 -4.83 -5.91
N LYS A 105 -17.08 -4.78 -6.88
CA LYS A 105 -16.59 -5.98 -7.58
C LYS A 105 -15.93 -6.97 -6.63
N ARG A 106 -15.05 -6.48 -5.75
CA ARG A 106 -14.41 -7.31 -4.72
C ARG A 106 -15.46 -7.91 -3.78
N MET A 107 -16.42 -7.13 -3.32
CA MET A 107 -17.44 -7.61 -2.38
C MET A 107 -18.37 -8.66 -2.99
N CYS A 108 -18.79 -8.49 -4.24
CA CYS A 108 -19.57 -9.48 -4.98
C CYS A 108 -18.78 -10.78 -5.16
N THR A 109 -17.49 -10.67 -5.45
CA THR A 109 -16.61 -11.81 -5.75
C THR A 109 -16.17 -12.55 -4.47
N TRP A 110 -15.96 -11.84 -3.36
CA TRP A 110 -15.27 -12.38 -2.17
C TRP A 110 -16.23 -12.75 -1.04
N LEU A 111 -17.31 -11.99 -0.84
CA LEU A 111 -18.17 -12.12 0.33
C LEU A 111 -19.56 -12.70 0.06
N TYR A 112 -19.89 -13.07 -1.20
CA TYR A 112 -21.23 -13.52 -1.58
C TYR A 112 -22.27 -12.47 -1.13
N TRP A 113 -22.21 -11.30 -1.77
CA TRP A 113 -23.03 -10.15 -1.43
C TRP A 113 -24.53 -10.50 -1.40
N GLN A 114 -25.15 -10.42 -0.21
CA GLN A 114 -26.58 -10.70 0.03
C GLN A 114 -27.35 -9.40 0.33
N GLY A 115 -26.99 -8.29 -0.33
CA GLY A 115 -27.77 -7.04 -0.39
C GLY A 115 -28.07 -6.29 0.93
N LYS A 116 -27.78 -6.88 2.11
CA LYS A 116 -28.27 -6.40 3.42
C LYS A 116 -27.17 -6.08 4.44
N LEU A 117 -25.90 -6.34 4.12
CA LEU A 117 -24.90 -6.56 5.16
C LEU A 117 -23.91 -5.40 5.38
N PHE A 118 -23.82 -4.42 4.47
CA PHE A 118 -22.85 -3.32 4.61
C PHE A 118 -23.40 -2.02 4.01
N ALA A 119 -23.34 -0.93 4.76
CA ALA A 119 -23.32 0.41 4.18
C ALA A 119 -21.85 0.82 3.94
N ILE A 120 -21.56 1.30 2.72
CA ILE A 120 -20.23 1.75 2.33
C ILE A 120 -20.13 3.23 2.69
N LEU A 121 -19.25 3.56 3.63
CA LEU A 121 -18.92 4.93 3.98
C LEU A 121 -17.62 5.30 3.26
N ARG A 122 -17.67 6.33 2.41
CA ARG A 122 -16.50 6.92 1.76
C ARG A 122 -15.88 7.91 2.76
N MET A 123 -14.66 7.68 3.23
CA MET A 123 -13.86 8.75 3.84
C MET A 123 -13.13 9.46 2.70
N VAL A 124 -13.65 10.61 2.27
CA VAL A 124 -12.90 11.58 1.50
C VAL A 124 -13.12 12.91 2.20
N ASP A 125 -12.10 13.39 2.91
CA ASP A 125 -11.86 14.81 3.13
C ASP A 125 -10.69 15.22 2.21
#